data_AF-Q4SXS3-F1
#
_entry.id   AF-Q4SXS3-F1
#
_cell.length_a   1.000
_cell.length_b   1.000
_cell.length_c   1.000
_cell.angle_alpha   90.00
_cell.angle_beta   90.00
_cell.angle_gamma   90.00
#
_symmetry.space_group_name_H-M   'P 1'
#
loop_
_entity.id
_entity.type
_entity.pdbx_description
1 polymer ?
#
loop_
_entity_poly.entity_id
_entity_poly.type
_entity_poly.pdbx_seq_one_letter_code
_entity_poly.pdbx_strand_id
1 'polypeptide(L)'
;SRCSRKDRCERAEEPQRFTMRVEQCVQLSVQPDTVSVTMSEVQLVLQAQNVPNLFAGVNCSFEDYVETEGHIYGGQIFCLSPSRKDVVPITQNQGDQRVIKLYIKSKETGKKFASVDLVFYNCSVHQSCLSCVNGNFPCHWCKYRHMCTQDASDCSFQEGRVNTSEECPQILPSTQIYIPAGVMRPITLLAQNLPQPQSGQKNYECIFHIQGNTLSVPALRFNSTSIQCQKTVVRHE
;
A
#
# COMPACT_ATOMS: atom_id res chain seq x y z
N SER A 1 -20.79 23.11 -8.75
CA SER A 1 -21.89 22.20 -8.38
C SER A 1 -22.90 22.91 -7.49
N ARG A 2 -24.13 23.20 -7.97
CA ARG A 2 -25.22 23.82 -7.18
C ARG A 2 -26.57 23.29 -7.66
N CYS A 3 -27.51 23.05 -6.74
CA CYS A 3 -28.90 22.76 -7.08
C CYS A 3 -29.70 24.06 -7.16
N SER A 4 -30.39 24.30 -8.27
CA SER A 4 -31.32 25.42 -8.44
C SER A 4 -32.34 25.14 -9.53
N ARG A 5 -33.35 26.00 -9.66
CA ARG A 5 -34.26 25.96 -10.82
C ARG A 5 -33.52 26.25 -12.13
N LYS A 6 -34.07 25.77 -13.25
CA LYS A 6 -33.51 25.92 -14.60
C LYS A 6 -33.28 27.39 -14.97
N ASP A 7 -34.22 28.28 -14.64
CA ASP A 7 -34.15 29.73 -14.89
C ASP A 7 -33.03 30.45 -14.10
N ARG A 8 -32.48 29.80 -13.06
CA ARG A 8 -31.38 30.32 -12.24
C ARG A 8 -30.03 29.65 -12.57
N CYS A 9 -29.99 28.79 -13.57
CA CYS A 9 -28.77 28.16 -14.04
C CYS A 9 -28.38 28.76 -15.38
N GLU A 10 -27.25 29.44 -15.38
CA GLU A 10 -26.68 30.01 -16.60
C GLU A 10 -26.41 28.90 -17.62
N ARG A 11 -26.75 29.17 -18.90
CA ARG A 11 -26.57 28.23 -20.04
C ARG A 11 -27.24 26.86 -19.85
N ALA A 12 -28.31 26.78 -19.06
CA ALA A 12 -29.03 25.52 -18.80
C ALA A 12 -29.70 24.89 -20.02
N GLU A 13 -29.88 25.64 -21.11
CA GLU A 13 -30.41 25.13 -22.37
C GLU A 13 -29.36 24.37 -23.21
N GLU A 14 -28.07 24.50 -22.87
CA GLU A 14 -27.01 23.78 -23.59
C GLU A 14 -26.94 22.29 -23.21
N PRO A 15 -26.49 21.42 -24.13
CA PRO A 15 -26.38 19.99 -23.86
C PRO A 15 -25.59 19.68 -22.58
N GLN A 16 -26.19 18.85 -21.71
CA GLN A 16 -25.57 18.33 -20.48
C GLN A 16 -25.13 19.41 -19.45
N ARG A 17 -25.56 20.67 -19.58
CA ARG A 17 -25.30 21.72 -18.57
C ARG A 17 -26.30 21.75 -17.42
N PHE A 18 -27.47 21.15 -17.61
CA PHE A 18 -28.51 21.03 -16.59
C PHE A 18 -29.11 19.63 -16.62
N THR A 19 -29.37 19.06 -15.45
CA THR A 19 -30.01 17.76 -15.30
C THR A 19 -31.20 17.86 -14.34
N MET A 20 -32.26 17.12 -14.65
CA MET A 20 -33.44 16.94 -13.79
C MET A 20 -33.61 15.49 -13.33
N ARG A 21 -32.80 14.58 -13.86
CA ARG A 21 -32.93 13.13 -13.72
C ARG A 21 -31.66 12.57 -13.07
N VAL A 22 -31.82 11.65 -12.14
CA VAL A 22 -30.69 11.06 -11.39
C VAL A 22 -29.77 10.27 -12.34
N GLU A 23 -30.33 9.65 -13.37
CA GLU A 23 -29.59 8.88 -14.37
C GLU A 23 -28.67 9.76 -15.23
N GLN A 24 -28.95 11.07 -15.27
CA GLN A 24 -28.17 12.09 -15.98
C GLN A 24 -27.17 12.79 -15.05
N CYS A 25 -26.98 12.32 -13.81
CA CYS A 25 -25.90 12.80 -12.96
C CYS A 25 -24.54 12.44 -13.57
N VAL A 26 -23.55 13.27 -13.27
CA VAL A 26 -22.18 13.06 -13.75
C VAL A 26 -21.62 11.78 -13.17
N GLN A 27 -21.09 10.91 -14.03
CA GLN A 27 -20.35 9.71 -13.63
C GLN A 27 -18.89 9.90 -13.97
N LEU A 28 -18.01 9.52 -13.05
CA LEU A 28 -16.57 9.65 -13.20
C LEU A 28 -15.90 8.33 -12.78
N SER A 29 -15.03 7.82 -13.63
CA SER A 29 -14.10 6.73 -13.31
C SER A 29 -12.66 7.18 -13.54
N VAL A 30 -11.71 6.49 -12.89
CA VAL A 30 -10.28 6.75 -13.02
C VAL A 30 -9.52 5.44 -13.18
N GLN A 31 -8.49 5.44 -14.01
CA GLN A 31 -7.54 4.34 -14.16
C GLN A 31 -6.10 4.88 -14.12
N PRO A 32 -5.22 4.34 -13.28
CA PRO A 32 -5.51 3.43 -12.16
C PRO A 32 -6.29 4.12 -11.03
N ASP A 33 -7.02 3.34 -10.24
CA ASP A 33 -7.77 3.77 -9.03
C ASP A 33 -6.92 3.69 -7.74
N THR A 34 -5.73 3.11 -7.84
CA THR A 34 -4.77 2.96 -6.74
C THR A 34 -3.39 3.45 -7.16
N VAL A 35 -2.69 4.17 -6.26
CA VAL A 35 -1.36 4.73 -6.50
C VAL A 35 -0.49 4.54 -5.26
N SER A 36 0.74 4.07 -5.43
CA SER A 36 1.69 3.96 -4.32
C SER A 36 2.16 5.33 -3.84
N VAL A 37 2.30 5.51 -2.53
CA VAL A 37 2.90 6.74 -1.96
C VAL A 37 4.35 7.00 -2.38
N THR A 38 5.04 5.98 -2.90
CA THR A 38 6.43 6.10 -3.39
C THR A 38 6.52 6.55 -4.84
N MET A 39 5.43 6.41 -5.62
CA MET A 39 5.37 6.82 -7.01
C MET A 39 5.21 8.35 -7.13
N SER A 40 5.46 8.89 -8.31
CA SER A 40 5.30 10.32 -8.62
C SER A 40 4.85 10.47 -10.07
N GLU A 41 4.01 11.48 -10.31
CA GLU A 41 3.57 11.86 -11.66
C GLU A 41 2.98 10.69 -12.46
N VAL A 42 2.23 9.81 -11.79
CA VAL A 42 1.55 8.69 -12.43
C VAL A 42 0.42 9.24 -13.30
N GLN A 43 0.37 8.81 -14.56
CA GLN A 43 -0.69 9.20 -15.49
C GLN A 43 -2.02 8.55 -15.09
N LEU A 44 -2.98 9.39 -14.71
CA LEU A 44 -4.36 9.02 -14.41
C LEU A 44 -5.24 9.34 -15.62
N VAL A 45 -5.99 8.35 -16.09
CA VAL A 45 -6.95 8.48 -17.17
C VAL A 45 -8.35 8.50 -16.57
N LEU A 46 -9.06 9.60 -16.72
CA LEU A 46 -10.43 9.75 -16.24
C LEU A 46 -11.43 9.69 -17.40
N GLN A 47 -12.52 8.97 -17.17
CA GLN A 47 -13.65 8.90 -18.09
C GLN A 47 -14.87 9.52 -17.41
N ALA A 48 -15.39 10.58 -18.03
CA ALA A 48 -16.55 11.30 -17.53
C ALA A 48 -17.74 11.10 -18.45
N GLN A 49 -18.91 10.80 -17.87
CA GLN A 49 -20.17 10.68 -18.59
C GLN A 49 -21.16 11.74 -18.09
N ASN A 50 -22.12 12.11 -18.94
CA ASN A 50 -23.11 13.15 -18.65
C ASN A 50 -22.49 14.51 -18.31
N VAL A 51 -21.36 14.84 -18.92
CA VAL A 51 -20.67 16.12 -18.74
C VAL A 51 -20.87 17.04 -19.94
N PRO A 52 -21.07 18.35 -19.74
CA PRO A 52 -21.10 19.29 -20.84
C PRO A 52 -19.73 19.35 -21.51
N ASN A 53 -19.66 20.05 -22.65
CA ASN A 53 -18.40 20.23 -23.32
C ASN A 53 -17.37 20.96 -22.43
N LEU A 54 -16.18 20.37 -22.30
CA LEU A 54 -15.09 20.83 -21.43
C LEU A 54 -13.98 21.61 -22.19
N PHE A 55 -14.27 22.20 -23.35
CA PHE A 55 -13.27 22.96 -24.16
C PHE A 55 -12.54 24.08 -23.40
N ALA A 56 -13.17 24.69 -22.38
CA ALA A 56 -12.52 25.68 -21.53
C ALA A 56 -11.33 25.09 -20.72
N GLY A 57 -11.24 23.76 -20.65
CA GLY A 57 -10.24 23.01 -19.90
C GLY A 57 -10.69 22.67 -18.49
N VAL A 58 -9.92 21.78 -17.87
CA VAL A 58 -10.16 21.28 -16.50
C VAL A 58 -8.86 21.16 -15.72
N ASN A 59 -8.97 21.20 -14.40
CA ASN A 59 -7.92 20.79 -13.47
C ASN A 59 -8.38 19.54 -12.71
N CYS A 60 -7.44 18.66 -12.41
CA CYS A 60 -7.63 17.57 -11.46
C CYS A 60 -7.25 18.05 -10.06
N SER A 61 -8.13 17.86 -9.09
CA SER A 61 -7.96 18.36 -7.73
C SER A 61 -8.01 17.19 -6.75
N PHE A 62 -6.89 16.91 -6.10
CA PHE A 62 -6.74 15.84 -5.11
C PHE A 62 -7.16 16.41 -3.74
N GLU A 63 -8.46 16.26 -3.43
CA GLU A 63 -9.15 17.00 -2.38
C GLU A 63 -8.81 18.50 -2.44
N ASP A 64 -8.42 19.13 -1.33
CA ASP A 64 -8.00 20.53 -1.27
C ASP A 64 -6.47 20.68 -1.18
N TYR A 65 -5.71 19.59 -1.38
CA TYR A 65 -4.26 19.59 -1.22
C TYR A 65 -3.52 20.09 -2.47
N VAL A 66 -3.83 19.49 -3.62
CA VAL A 66 -3.07 19.70 -4.86
C VAL A 66 -4.02 19.81 -6.05
N GLU A 67 -3.75 20.74 -6.95
CA GLU A 67 -4.38 20.81 -8.27
C GLU A 67 -3.34 20.62 -9.38
N THR A 68 -3.63 19.73 -10.32
CA THR A 68 -2.82 19.52 -11.53
C THR A 68 -3.62 19.85 -12.79
N GLU A 69 -2.95 20.21 -13.87
CA GLU A 69 -3.60 20.48 -15.14
C GLU A 69 -4.14 19.18 -15.76
N GLY A 70 -5.39 19.21 -16.24
CA GLY A 70 -6.00 18.10 -16.96
C GLY A 70 -6.01 18.34 -18.47
N HIS A 71 -5.42 17.42 -19.22
CA HIS A 71 -5.43 17.45 -20.67
C HIS A 71 -6.56 16.60 -21.24
N ILE A 72 -7.34 17.15 -22.17
CA ILE A 72 -8.50 16.46 -22.74
C ILE A 72 -8.14 15.95 -24.13
N TYR A 73 -8.22 14.65 -24.33
CA TYR A 73 -7.97 14.02 -25.62
C TYR A 73 -8.89 12.82 -25.82
N GLY A 74 -9.53 12.70 -26.99
CA GLY A 74 -10.40 11.55 -27.31
C GLY A 74 -11.59 11.35 -26.35
N GLY A 75 -12.07 12.40 -25.68
CA GLY A 75 -13.15 12.31 -24.68
C GLY A 75 -12.70 11.79 -23.30
N GLN A 76 -11.40 11.58 -23.10
CA GLN A 76 -10.78 11.25 -21.82
C GLN A 76 -10.03 12.46 -21.26
N ILE A 77 -9.89 12.49 -19.93
CA ILE A 77 -9.13 13.51 -19.21
C ILE A 77 -7.87 12.83 -18.67
N PHE A 78 -6.70 13.37 -19.00
CA PHE A 78 -5.41 12.88 -18.55
C PHE A 78 -4.84 13.84 -17.51
N CYS A 79 -4.53 13.32 -16.33
CA CYS A 79 -3.94 14.08 -15.24
C CYS A 79 -2.73 13.34 -14.68
N LEU A 80 -1.82 14.07 -14.06
CA LEU A 80 -0.72 13.47 -13.30
C LEU A 80 -1.08 13.41 -11.82
N SER A 81 -0.74 12.29 -11.17
CA SER A 81 -0.78 12.20 -9.70
C SER A 81 0.16 13.23 -9.07
N PRO A 82 -0.07 13.66 -7.82
CA PRO A 82 0.85 14.55 -7.13
C PRO A 82 2.26 13.95 -7.02
N SER A 83 3.25 14.81 -6.77
CA SER A 83 4.61 14.35 -6.51
C SER A 83 4.68 13.62 -5.16
N ARG A 84 5.70 12.78 -4.96
CA ARG A 84 5.92 12.10 -3.67
C ARG A 84 5.96 13.08 -2.49
N LYS A 85 6.47 14.30 -2.68
CA LYS A 85 6.51 15.33 -1.62
C LYS A 85 5.12 15.81 -1.24
N ASP A 86 4.22 15.93 -2.22
CA ASP A 86 2.87 16.42 -2.02
C ASP A 86 1.89 15.33 -1.55
N VAL A 87 2.23 14.05 -1.76
CA VAL A 87 1.47 12.90 -1.24
C VAL A 87 1.70 12.70 0.27
N VAL A 88 2.86 13.10 0.81
CA VAL A 88 3.18 12.91 2.24
C VAL A 88 2.13 13.56 3.17
N PRO A 89 1.76 14.85 3.02
CA PRO A 89 0.71 15.47 3.84
C PRO A 89 -0.65 14.76 3.77
N ILE A 90 -0.96 14.13 2.64
CA ILE A 90 -2.24 13.43 2.41
C ILE A 90 -2.30 12.12 3.20
N THR A 91 -1.17 11.42 3.31
CA THR A 91 -1.09 10.03 3.77
C THR A 91 -0.45 9.87 5.15
N GLN A 92 0.06 10.96 5.72
CA GLN A 92 0.70 10.96 7.02
C GLN A 92 -0.25 10.42 8.10
N ASN A 93 0.23 9.42 8.85
CA ASN A 93 -0.50 8.75 9.94
C ASN A 93 -1.80 8.03 9.52
N GLN A 94 -1.98 7.71 8.24
CA GLN A 94 -3.19 7.02 7.75
C GLN A 94 -3.04 5.49 7.69
N GLY A 95 -1.85 4.93 7.94
CA GLY A 95 -1.61 3.49 7.93
C GLY A 95 -1.33 2.93 6.53
N ASP A 96 -1.96 1.81 6.20
CA ASP A 96 -1.74 1.03 4.96
C ASP A 96 -2.33 1.69 3.72
N GLN A 97 -3.44 2.42 3.87
CA GLN A 97 -4.09 3.14 2.78
C GLN A 97 -4.80 4.41 3.22
N ARG A 98 -5.00 5.32 2.27
CA ARG A 98 -5.82 6.51 2.39
C ARG A 98 -6.65 6.68 1.12
N VAL A 99 -7.97 6.59 1.27
CA VAL A 99 -8.93 6.92 0.20
C VAL A 99 -9.16 8.42 0.20
N ILE A 100 -8.98 9.06 -0.95
CA ILE A 100 -9.27 10.48 -1.17
C ILE A 100 -10.27 10.68 -2.30
N LYS A 101 -10.89 11.86 -2.33
CA LYS A 101 -11.70 12.28 -3.47
C LYS A 101 -10.85 13.02 -4.50
N LEU A 102 -10.71 12.44 -5.70
CA LEU A 102 -10.18 13.12 -6.88
C LEU A 102 -11.33 13.84 -7.59
N TYR A 103 -11.25 15.17 -7.64
CA TYR A 103 -12.25 16.04 -8.26
C TYR A 103 -11.82 16.53 -9.64
N ILE A 104 -12.79 16.69 -10.54
CA ILE A 104 -12.62 17.51 -11.74
C ILE A 104 -13.14 18.93 -11.46
N LYS A 105 -12.27 19.92 -11.66
CA LYS A 105 -12.56 21.35 -11.52
C LYS A 105 -12.60 22.00 -12.90
N SER A 106 -13.73 22.60 -13.25
CA SER A 106 -13.91 23.28 -14.53
C SER A 106 -13.14 24.61 -14.54
N LYS A 107 -12.34 24.89 -15.58
CA LYS A 107 -11.69 26.20 -15.75
C LYS A 107 -12.69 27.32 -16.09
N GLU A 108 -13.84 26.99 -16.68
CA GLU A 108 -14.92 27.96 -16.98
C GLU A 108 -15.55 28.52 -15.69
N THR A 109 -15.82 27.65 -14.71
CA THR A 109 -16.57 28.05 -13.49
C THR A 109 -15.71 28.14 -12.23
N GLY A 110 -14.48 27.61 -12.27
CA GLY A 110 -13.61 27.45 -11.11
C GLY A 110 -14.13 26.46 -10.06
N LYS A 111 -15.17 25.67 -10.36
CA LYS A 111 -15.85 24.80 -9.38
C LYS A 111 -15.59 23.32 -9.64
N LYS A 112 -15.42 22.56 -8.56
CA LYS A 112 -15.46 21.10 -8.54
C LYS A 112 -16.89 20.63 -8.86
N PHE A 113 -17.03 19.66 -9.77
CA PHE A 113 -18.36 19.19 -10.19
C PHE A 113 -18.52 17.67 -10.27
N ALA A 114 -17.43 16.92 -10.36
CA ALA A 114 -17.41 15.46 -10.36
C ALA A 114 -16.30 14.97 -9.44
N SER A 115 -16.47 13.78 -8.87
CA SER A 115 -15.47 13.16 -8.02
C SER A 115 -15.46 11.64 -8.17
N VAL A 116 -14.29 11.05 -7.96
CA VAL A 116 -14.10 9.60 -7.88
C VAL A 116 -13.18 9.29 -6.70
N ASP A 117 -13.31 8.10 -6.12
CA ASP A 117 -12.38 7.64 -5.10
C ASP A 117 -11.05 7.26 -5.76
N LEU A 118 -9.95 7.73 -5.16
CA LEU A 118 -8.59 7.35 -5.51
C LEU A 118 -7.89 6.91 -4.23
N VAL A 119 -7.19 5.78 -4.27
CA VAL A 119 -6.54 5.21 -3.09
C VAL A 119 -5.03 5.41 -3.18
N PHE A 120 -4.47 6.05 -2.16
CA PHE A 120 -3.02 6.00 -1.92
C PHE A 120 -2.71 4.86 -0.96
N TYR A 121 -1.81 3.95 -1.34
CA TYR A 121 -1.39 2.84 -0.47
C TYR A 121 0.10 2.92 -0.13
N ASN A 122 0.45 2.44 1.05
CA ASN A 122 1.80 2.51 1.59
C ASN A 122 2.29 1.14 2.05
N CYS A 123 3.02 0.42 1.19
CA CYS A 123 3.58 -0.88 1.54
C CYS A 123 4.52 -0.82 2.77
N SER A 124 5.23 0.29 2.96
CA SER A 124 6.28 0.42 3.98
C SER A 124 5.78 0.37 5.42
N VAL A 125 4.46 0.48 5.65
CA VAL A 125 3.91 0.32 7.01
C VAL A 125 3.87 -1.13 7.48
N HIS A 126 3.94 -2.09 6.55
CA HIS A 126 3.90 -3.51 6.89
C HIS A 126 5.25 -3.99 7.43
N GLN A 127 5.26 -4.37 8.70
CA GLN A 127 6.47 -4.82 9.42
C GLN A 127 6.71 -6.33 9.33
N SER A 128 5.81 -7.08 8.69
CA SER A 128 5.95 -8.53 8.53
C SER A 128 5.65 -8.96 7.10
N CYS A 129 6.27 -10.07 6.67
CA CYS A 129 6.04 -10.65 5.36
C CYS A 129 4.56 -10.95 5.12
N LEU A 130 3.91 -11.63 6.05
CA LEU A 130 2.49 -12.01 5.92
C LEU A 130 1.59 -10.77 5.75
N SER A 131 1.78 -9.72 6.56
CA SER A 131 1.00 -8.49 6.40
C SER A 131 1.27 -7.77 5.08
N CYS A 132 2.47 -7.91 4.53
CA CYS A 132 2.88 -7.27 3.29
C CYS A 132 2.23 -7.94 2.06
N VAL A 133 2.29 -9.27 1.98
CA VAL A 133 1.86 -10.04 0.79
C VAL A 133 0.42 -10.53 0.86
N ASN A 134 -0.20 -10.59 2.05
CA ASN A 134 -1.63 -10.85 2.18
C ASN A 134 -2.49 -9.57 2.06
N GLY A 135 -1.86 -8.42 1.84
CA GLY A 135 -2.56 -7.16 1.64
C GLY A 135 -3.30 -7.10 0.29
N ASN A 136 -4.16 -6.10 0.14
CA ASN A 136 -4.94 -5.89 -1.09
C ASN A 136 -4.17 -5.14 -2.19
N PHE A 137 -2.92 -4.76 -1.93
CA PHE A 137 -2.10 -3.94 -2.82
C PHE A 137 -0.90 -4.73 -3.35
N PRO A 138 -0.37 -4.36 -4.53
CA PRO A 138 0.78 -5.04 -5.14
C PRO A 138 2.08 -4.67 -4.40
N CYS A 139 2.22 -5.17 -3.18
CA CYS A 139 3.40 -5.03 -2.34
C CYS A 139 4.27 -6.29 -2.42
N HIS A 140 5.57 -6.10 -2.20
CA HIS A 140 6.58 -7.14 -2.20
C HIS A 140 7.34 -7.11 -0.88
N TRP A 141 7.62 -8.29 -0.32
CA TRP A 141 8.47 -8.40 0.86
C TRP A 141 9.92 -8.69 0.46
N CYS A 142 10.84 -7.85 0.91
CA CYS A 142 12.27 -8.04 0.70
C CYS A 142 12.87 -8.83 1.88
N LYS A 143 12.97 -10.14 1.73
CA LYS A 143 13.41 -11.10 2.74
C LYS A 143 14.72 -10.75 3.44
N TYR A 144 15.73 -10.26 2.69
CA TYR A 144 17.06 -9.93 3.24
C TYR A 144 17.16 -8.50 3.78
N ARG A 145 16.32 -7.57 3.29
CA ARG A 145 16.24 -6.20 3.83
C ARG A 145 15.23 -6.09 4.97
N HIS A 146 14.42 -7.13 5.19
CA HIS A 146 13.38 -7.20 6.20
C HIS A 146 12.41 -6.00 6.13
N MET A 147 11.90 -5.71 4.92
CA MET A 147 10.99 -4.59 4.66
C MET A 147 9.99 -4.92 3.56
N CYS A 148 8.84 -4.26 3.62
CA CYS A 148 7.82 -4.28 2.58
C CYS A 148 7.95 -3.05 1.67
N THR A 149 7.84 -3.23 0.37
CA THR A 149 7.96 -2.15 -0.62
C THR A 149 7.04 -2.41 -1.81
N GLN A 150 6.66 -1.36 -2.53
CA GLN A 150 5.98 -1.50 -3.81
C GLN A 150 6.98 -1.72 -4.97
N ASP A 151 8.22 -1.24 -4.83
CA ASP A 151 9.24 -1.35 -5.87
C ASP A 151 10.12 -2.60 -5.64
N ALA A 152 9.92 -3.64 -6.45
CA ALA A 152 10.70 -4.87 -6.36
C ALA A 152 12.23 -4.64 -6.57
N SER A 153 12.64 -3.53 -7.18
CA SER A 153 14.05 -3.17 -7.35
C SER A 153 14.72 -2.77 -6.03
N ASP A 154 13.96 -2.35 -5.03
CA ASP A 154 14.47 -2.08 -3.68
C ASP A 154 14.97 -3.36 -2.99
N CYS A 155 14.52 -4.54 -3.41
CA CYS A 155 15.03 -5.79 -2.86
C CYS A 155 16.46 -6.06 -3.35
N SER A 156 17.34 -6.51 -2.44
CA SER A 156 18.77 -6.70 -2.71
C SER A 156 19.08 -7.50 -3.99
N PHE A 157 18.29 -8.53 -4.26
CA PHE A 157 18.37 -9.35 -5.47
C PHE A 157 17.05 -10.10 -5.68
N GLN A 158 16.87 -10.70 -6.86
CA GLN A 158 15.60 -11.33 -7.27
C GLN A 158 15.15 -12.44 -6.32
N GLU A 159 16.06 -13.32 -5.88
CA GLU A 159 15.74 -14.41 -4.94
C GLU A 159 15.33 -13.93 -3.53
N GLY A 160 15.52 -12.65 -3.22
CA GLY A 160 15.10 -12.02 -1.97
C GLY A 160 13.68 -11.50 -1.98
N ARG A 161 12.98 -11.56 -3.12
CA ARG A 161 11.61 -11.05 -3.30
C ARG A 161 10.62 -12.13 -2.89
N VAL A 162 9.58 -11.72 -2.18
CA VAL A 162 8.47 -12.59 -1.76
C VAL A 162 7.18 -11.92 -2.21
N ASN A 163 6.41 -12.64 -3.03
CA ASN A 163 5.18 -12.13 -3.64
C ASN A 163 3.93 -12.84 -3.11
N THR A 164 4.09 -14.04 -2.56
CA THR A 164 2.98 -14.83 -2.03
C THR A 164 3.23 -15.24 -0.59
N SER A 165 2.14 -15.58 0.10
CA SER A 165 2.17 -15.93 1.51
C SER A 165 2.97 -17.20 1.80
N GLU A 166 3.00 -18.14 0.85
CA GLU A 166 3.70 -19.43 0.94
C GLU A 166 5.22 -19.28 0.85
N GLU A 167 5.70 -18.17 0.29
CA GLU A 167 7.11 -17.83 0.15
C GLU A 167 7.65 -17.04 1.38
N CYS A 168 6.77 -16.68 2.32
CA CYS A 168 7.17 -15.97 3.52
C CYS A 168 8.08 -16.82 4.42
N PRO A 169 9.11 -16.20 5.04
CA PRO A 169 9.86 -16.85 6.12
C PRO A 169 8.96 -17.04 7.35
N GLN A 170 8.76 -18.28 7.77
CA GLN A 170 7.90 -18.61 8.91
C GLN A 170 8.41 -19.83 9.68
N ILE A 171 8.20 -19.84 11.00
CA ILE A 171 8.42 -21.03 11.83
C ILE A 171 7.15 -21.88 11.73
N LEU A 172 7.30 -23.15 11.41
CA LEU A 172 6.19 -24.07 11.30
C LEU A 172 5.81 -24.59 12.70
N PRO A 173 4.50 -24.80 12.96
CA PRO A 173 4.07 -25.40 14.21
C PRO A 173 4.70 -26.79 14.37
N SER A 174 5.25 -27.04 15.55
CA SER A 174 5.72 -28.38 15.96
C SER A 174 4.82 -28.90 17.08
N THR A 175 4.89 -30.21 17.35
CA THR A 175 4.35 -30.76 18.59
C THR A 175 4.91 -30.00 19.80
N GLN A 176 4.17 -29.97 20.93
CA GLN A 176 4.60 -29.28 22.15
C GLN A 176 6.10 -29.45 22.43
N ILE A 177 6.80 -28.32 22.53
CA ILE A 177 8.24 -28.27 22.79
C ILE A 177 8.45 -28.40 24.30
N TYR A 178 8.89 -29.56 24.75
CA TYR A 178 9.16 -29.81 26.17
C TYR A 178 10.60 -29.41 26.52
N ILE A 179 10.73 -28.40 27.39
CA ILE A 179 12.03 -27.92 27.89
C ILE A 179 12.10 -28.21 29.40
N PRO A 180 12.73 -29.32 29.81
CA PRO A 180 12.88 -29.62 31.24
C PRO A 180 13.84 -28.62 31.89
N ALA A 181 13.42 -28.04 33.02
CA ALA A 181 14.21 -27.07 33.77
C ALA A 181 15.55 -27.69 34.21
N GLY A 182 16.64 -26.92 34.08
CA GLY A 182 17.96 -27.39 34.51
C GLY A 182 18.67 -28.34 33.55
N VAL A 183 18.04 -28.77 32.45
CA VAL A 183 18.62 -29.73 31.50
C VAL A 183 19.10 -29.01 30.24
N MET A 184 20.38 -29.19 29.91
CA MET A 184 20.93 -28.72 28.63
C MET A 184 20.41 -29.56 27.47
N ARG A 185 19.49 -29.01 26.66
CA ARG A 185 19.03 -29.63 25.41
C ARG A 185 19.02 -28.62 24.27
N PRO A 186 19.38 -29.04 23.05
CA PRO A 186 19.12 -28.24 21.86
C PRO A 186 17.62 -28.28 21.54
N ILE A 187 17.11 -27.22 20.92
CA ILE A 187 15.72 -27.13 20.47
C ILE A 187 15.73 -26.96 18.97
N THR A 188 15.25 -27.98 18.25
CA THR A 188 15.14 -27.94 16.79
C THR A 188 13.73 -27.50 16.41
N LEU A 189 13.64 -26.52 15.51
CA LEU A 189 12.39 -25.99 14.98
C LEU A 189 12.32 -26.25 13.47
N LEU A 190 11.13 -26.65 13.02
CA LEU A 190 10.81 -26.66 11.60
C LEU A 190 10.39 -25.26 11.16
N ALA A 191 10.72 -24.91 9.93
CA ALA A 191 10.46 -23.60 9.37
C ALA A 191 10.24 -23.71 7.86
N GLN A 192 9.98 -22.57 7.24
CA GLN A 192 9.89 -22.41 5.79
C GLN A 192 10.62 -21.14 5.38
N ASN A 193 11.27 -21.18 4.21
CA ASN A 193 11.88 -20.04 3.55
C ASN A 193 12.81 -19.19 4.45
N LEU A 194 13.53 -19.78 5.41
CA LEU A 194 14.46 -19.03 6.25
C LEU A 194 15.56 -18.38 5.41
N PRO A 195 15.84 -17.07 5.57
CA PRO A 195 16.96 -16.41 4.90
C PRO A 195 18.31 -16.95 5.37
N GLN A 196 19.25 -17.04 4.44
CA GLN A 196 20.66 -17.12 4.78
C GLN A 196 21.18 -15.71 5.09
N PRO A 197 21.68 -15.44 6.30
CA PRO A 197 22.25 -14.13 6.63
C PRO A 197 23.31 -13.72 5.61
N GLN A 198 23.22 -12.48 5.12
CA GLN A 198 24.15 -11.93 4.14
C GLN A 198 25.37 -11.31 4.82
N SER A 199 26.37 -10.91 4.04
CA SER A 199 27.56 -10.20 4.54
C SER A 199 27.16 -8.99 5.38
N GLY A 200 27.65 -8.94 6.63
CA GLY A 200 27.33 -7.87 7.59
C GLY A 200 26.06 -8.10 8.41
N GLN A 201 25.31 -9.19 8.18
CA GLN A 201 24.16 -9.57 9.00
C GLN A 201 24.56 -10.56 10.10
N LYS A 202 23.90 -10.46 11.26
CA LYS A 202 24.08 -11.40 12.38
C LYS A 202 23.39 -12.74 12.08
N ASN A 203 23.89 -13.79 12.72
CA ASN A 203 23.26 -15.10 12.69
C ASN A 203 21.96 -15.13 13.53
N TYR A 204 21.22 -16.22 13.41
CA TYR A 204 19.99 -16.41 14.18
C TYR A 204 20.26 -16.59 15.67
N GLU A 205 19.28 -16.15 16.45
CA GLU A 205 19.21 -16.37 17.90
C GLU A 205 17.80 -16.80 18.27
N CYS A 206 17.69 -17.65 19.28
CA CYS A 206 16.43 -18.01 19.92
C CYS A 206 16.27 -17.16 21.18
N ILE A 207 15.21 -16.37 21.24
CA ILE A 207 14.91 -15.46 22.35
C ILE A 207 13.75 -16.05 23.15
N PHE A 208 14.01 -16.37 24.42
CA PHE A 208 13.01 -16.90 25.35
C PHE A 208 12.59 -15.81 26.33
N HIS A 209 11.29 -15.56 26.44
CA HIS A 209 10.72 -14.66 27.45
C HIS A 209 10.09 -15.50 28.58
N ILE A 210 10.70 -15.51 29.76
CA ILE A 210 10.35 -16.40 30.89
C ILE A 210 10.28 -15.57 32.17
N GLN A 211 9.09 -15.48 32.77
CA GLN A 211 8.86 -14.80 34.07
C GLN A 211 9.49 -13.39 34.16
N GLY A 212 9.48 -12.64 33.05
CA GLY A 212 10.06 -11.29 32.98
C GLY A 212 11.54 -11.22 32.59
N ASN A 213 12.25 -12.36 32.57
CA ASN A 213 13.61 -12.47 32.07
C ASN A 213 13.64 -12.81 30.58
N THR A 214 14.62 -12.26 29.85
CA THR A 214 14.87 -12.57 28.45
C THR A 214 16.20 -13.29 28.29
N LEU A 215 16.17 -14.51 27.75
CA LEU A 215 17.35 -15.32 27.48
C LEU A 215 17.58 -15.39 25.97
N SER A 216 18.72 -14.90 25.48
CA SER A 216 19.14 -15.07 24.09
C SER A 216 20.11 -16.24 23.96
N VAL A 217 19.85 -17.13 23.01
CA VAL A 217 20.68 -18.30 22.73
C VAL A 217 21.03 -18.32 21.25
N PRO A 218 22.32 -18.44 20.87
CA PRO A 218 22.69 -18.57 19.46
C PRO A 218 21.99 -19.76 18.80
N ALA A 219 21.61 -19.60 17.55
CA ALA A 219 20.94 -20.65 16.77
C ALA A 219 21.66 -20.92 15.45
N LEU A 220 21.60 -22.17 15.00
CA LEU A 220 22.21 -22.63 13.77
C LEU A 220 21.11 -22.95 12.76
N ARG A 221 21.11 -22.23 11.63
CA ARG A 221 20.25 -22.54 10.47
C ARG A 221 20.90 -23.67 9.66
N PHE A 222 20.26 -24.83 9.59
CA PHE A 222 20.76 -25.94 8.78
C PHE A 222 20.43 -25.73 7.29
N ASN A 223 19.22 -25.28 6.99
CA ASN A 223 18.73 -25.02 5.63
C ASN A 223 17.52 -24.05 5.68
N SER A 224 16.78 -23.90 4.58
CA SER A 224 15.60 -23.01 4.54
C SER A 224 14.43 -23.49 5.40
N THR A 225 14.45 -24.74 5.88
CA THR A 225 13.33 -25.39 6.57
C THR A 225 13.63 -25.88 7.99
N SER A 226 14.84 -25.68 8.49
CA SER A 226 15.25 -26.17 9.82
C SER A 226 16.27 -25.27 10.48
N ILE A 227 16.05 -24.99 11.76
CA ILE A 227 16.91 -24.20 12.64
C ILE A 227 16.98 -24.85 14.02
N GLN A 228 18.13 -24.74 14.70
CA GLN A 228 18.31 -25.28 16.05
C GLN A 228 18.93 -24.25 16.99
N CYS A 229 18.25 -24.00 18.10
CA CYS A 229 18.81 -23.28 19.24
C CYS A 229 19.90 -24.13 19.89
N GLN A 230 21.06 -23.54 20.17
CA GLN A 230 22.14 -24.24 20.87
C GLN A 230 21.71 -24.67 22.28
N LYS A 231 22.48 -25.57 22.88
CA LYS A 231 22.23 -26.09 24.23
C LYS A 231 22.24 -24.93 25.22
N THR A 232 21.13 -24.74 25.92
CA THR A 232 21.04 -23.79 27.03
C THR A 232 20.36 -24.45 28.24
N VAL A 233 20.59 -23.90 29.43
CA VAL A 233 19.83 -24.26 30.62
C VAL A 233 18.75 -23.20 30.82
N VAL A 234 17.50 -23.59 30.64
CA VAL A 234 16.37 -22.75 31.03
C VAL A 234 16.10 -23.00 32.51
N ARG A 235 16.14 -21.94 33.32
CA ARG A 235 15.73 -21.94 34.73
C ARG A 235 14.45 -21.13 34.87
N HIS A 236 13.51 -21.66 35.63
CA HIS A 236 12.39 -20.91 36.16
C HIS A 236 12.77 -20.52 37.59
N GLU A 237 12.64 -19.24 37.95
CA GLU A 237 12.70 -18.83 39.35
C GLU A 237 11.34 -19.03 40.02
#